data_AF-A0AA39IMB7-F1
#
_entry.id   AF-A0AA39IMB7-F1
#
_cell.length_a   1.000
_cell.length_b   1.000
_cell.length_c   1.000
_cell.angle_alpha   90.00
_cell.angle_beta   90.00
_cell.angle_gamma   90.00
#
_symmetry.space_group_name_H-M   'P 1'
#
loop_
_entity.id
_entity.type
_entity.pdbx_description
1 polymer ?
#
loop_
_entity_poly.entity_id
_entity_poly.type
_entity_poly.pdbx_seq_one_letter_code
_entity_poly.pdbx_strand_id
1 'polypeptide(L)'
;MDKSSADILAVWHIVVTLVGLLLYIRIIYILIEKKPFRSRECYRIMIHIGVVQCLYSPGVALYGIAYLLGSQWLWDAMLVSLKLCSSIARMEAIMSLILAMDRLKVMVGLHYPDITHTALLAVAWLIGVLNLGFLFTPWYDNFVSDADLMAQYDVSKSVTSVYSTGYVVNNLLIPPLLHLVLNSDIRSNFLPFKKSSTIVVQSSLYT
;
A
#
# COMPACT_ATOMS: atom_id res chain seq x y z
N MET A 1 12.25 25.20 -11.72
CA MET A 1 12.38 24.78 -10.31
C MET A 1 13.84 24.95 -9.93
N ASP A 2 14.12 25.62 -8.81
CA ASP A 2 15.50 25.79 -8.37
C ASP A 2 16.04 24.43 -7.87
N LYS A 3 17.32 24.14 -8.12
CA LYS A 3 17.91 22.81 -7.84
C LYS A 3 17.68 22.37 -6.39
N SER A 4 17.76 23.34 -5.47
CA SER A 4 17.50 23.15 -4.04
C SER A 4 16.08 22.63 -3.72
N SER A 5 15.05 23.08 -4.44
CA SER A 5 13.67 22.63 -4.19
C SER A 5 13.44 21.19 -4.66
N ALA A 6 14.13 20.78 -5.73
CA ALA A 6 14.05 19.43 -6.26
C ALA A 6 14.72 18.41 -5.32
N ASP A 7 15.87 18.78 -4.74
CA ASP A 7 16.60 17.94 -3.78
C ASP A 7 15.76 17.71 -2.50
N ILE A 8 15.10 18.76 -2.00
CA ILE A 8 14.18 18.66 -0.85
C ILE A 8 13.03 17.69 -1.14
N LEU A 9 12.45 17.77 -2.35
CA LEU A 9 11.36 16.89 -2.75
C LEU A 9 11.81 15.43 -2.83
N ALA A 10 13.00 15.16 -3.37
CA ALA A 10 13.55 13.80 -3.44
C ALA A 10 13.78 13.21 -2.03
N VAL A 11 14.38 13.99 -1.13
CA VAL A 11 14.58 13.58 0.28
C VAL A 11 13.23 13.31 0.96
N TRP A 12 12.23 14.16 0.74
CA TRP A 12 10.89 13.97 1.29
C TRP A 12 10.26 12.64 0.84
N HIS A 13 10.35 12.32 -0.45
CA HIS A 13 9.83 11.05 -0.99
C HIS A 13 10.50 9.83 -0.36
N ILE A 14 11.82 9.87 -0.16
CA ILE A 14 12.57 8.80 0.48
C ILE A 14 12.10 8.61 1.93
N VAL A 15 12.02 9.70 2.70
CA VAL A 15 11.64 9.67 4.11
C VAL A 15 10.21 9.15 4.29
N VAL A 16 9.25 9.70 3.54
CA VAL A 16 7.84 9.27 3.63
C VAL A 16 7.69 7.80 3.25
N THR A 17 8.39 7.36 2.19
CA THR A 17 8.32 5.97 1.73
C THR A 17 8.90 5.00 2.76
N LEU A 18 10.05 5.32 3.36
CA LEU A 18 10.67 4.48 4.39
C LEU A 18 9.80 4.39 5.65
N VAL A 19 9.29 5.53 6.13
CA VAL A 19 8.42 5.55 7.32
C VAL A 19 7.13 4.77 7.05
N GLY A 20 6.47 4.99 5.90
CA GLY A 20 5.27 4.27 5.53
C GLY A 20 5.50 2.77 5.37
N LEU A 21 6.61 2.36 4.75
CA LEU A 21 6.99 0.95 4.61
C LEU A 21 7.14 0.26 5.98
N LEU A 22 7.85 0.90 6.93
CA LEU A 22 8.02 0.35 8.28
C LEU A 22 6.68 0.21 9.02
N LEU A 23 5.77 1.15 8.84
CA LEU A 23 4.41 1.07 9.40
C LEU A 23 3.61 -0.08 8.77
N TYR A 24 3.66 -0.23 7.45
CA TYR A 24 2.97 -1.32 6.74
C TYR A 24 3.49 -2.71 7.16
N ILE A 25 4.81 -2.89 7.22
CA ILE A 25 5.41 -4.15 7.68
C ILE A 25 4.91 -4.49 9.09
N ARG A 26 4.86 -3.52 9.98
CA ARG A 26 4.38 -3.72 11.35
C ARG A 26 2.89 -4.07 11.42
N ILE A 27 2.06 -3.44 10.59
CA ILE A 27 0.62 -3.77 10.51
C ILE A 27 0.42 -5.19 9.99
N ILE A 28 1.12 -5.57 8.91
CA ILE A 28 1.06 -6.92 8.34
C ILE A 28 1.49 -7.96 9.37
N TYR A 29 2.58 -7.70 10.10
CA TYR A 29 3.07 -8.58 11.16
C TYR A 29 1.99 -8.86 12.22
N ILE A 30 1.31 -7.82 12.71
CA ILE A 30 0.23 -7.95 13.71
C ILE A 30 -0.96 -8.75 13.15
N LEU A 31 -1.35 -8.49 11.90
CA LEU A 31 -2.47 -9.18 11.25
C LEU A 31 -2.19 -10.67 11.04
N ILE A 32 -0.93 -11.04 10.81
CA ILE A 32 -0.50 -12.44 10.65
C ILE A 32 -0.41 -13.15 12.00
N GLU A 33 0.17 -12.50 13.02
CA GLU A 33 0.44 -13.11 14.33
C GLU A 33 -0.85 -13.37 15.12
N LYS A 34 -1.83 -12.47 15.02
CA LYS A 34 -3.05 -12.54 15.82
C LYS A 34 -4.12 -13.38 15.11
N LYS A 35 -4.33 -14.61 15.60
CA LYS A 35 -5.39 -15.55 15.15
C LYS A 35 -6.78 -14.94 14.89
N PRO A 36 -7.35 -14.06 15.75
CA PRO A 36 -8.71 -13.54 15.52
C PRO A 36 -8.81 -12.63 14.28
N PHE A 37 -7.69 -12.06 13.82
CA PHE A 37 -7.65 -11.28 12.59
C PHE A 37 -7.47 -12.19 11.38
N ARG A 38 -6.56 -13.17 11.46
CA ARG A 38 -6.28 -14.10 10.34
C ARG A 38 -7.48 -14.95 9.92
N SER A 39 -8.46 -15.18 10.80
CA SER A 39 -9.63 -16.00 10.50
C SER A 39 -10.67 -15.30 9.62
N ARG A 40 -10.64 -13.96 9.46
CA ARG A 40 -11.60 -13.25 8.62
C ARG A 40 -11.03 -12.97 7.23
N GLU A 41 -11.84 -13.20 6.21
CA GLU A 41 -11.46 -13.04 4.79
C GLU A 41 -10.97 -11.63 4.47
N CYS A 42 -11.70 -10.63 4.96
CA CYS A 42 -11.35 -9.21 4.86
C CYS A 42 -9.89 -8.91 5.24
N TYR A 43 -9.44 -9.43 6.39
CA TYR A 43 -8.08 -9.21 6.87
C TYR A 43 -7.04 -9.98 6.05
N ARG A 44 -7.40 -11.14 5.49
CA ARG A 44 -6.53 -11.86 4.56
C ARG A 44 -6.31 -11.04 3.30
N ILE A 45 -7.37 -10.49 2.71
CA ILE A 45 -7.26 -9.61 1.51
C ILE A 45 -6.38 -8.38 1.84
N MET A 46 -6.59 -7.79 3.01
CA MET A 46 -5.82 -6.64 3.48
C MET A 46 -4.32 -6.95 3.66
N ILE A 47 -3.96 -8.15 4.12
CA ILE A 47 -2.57 -8.60 4.17
C ILE A 47 -1.97 -8.64 2.75
N HIS A 48 -2.70 -9.17 1.77
CA HIS A 48 -2.21 -9.21 0.39
C HIS A 48 -2.01 -7.81 -0.21
N ILE A 49 -2.94 -6.88 0.02
CA ILE A 49 -2.78 -5.48 -0.38
C ILE A 49 -1.53 -4.87 0.26
N GLY A 50 -1.35 -5.07 1.57
CA GLY A 50 -0.17 -4.58 2.28
C GLY A 50 1.14 -5.15 1.72
N VAL A 51 1.18 -6.44 1.38
CA VAL A 51 2.36 -7.06 0.74
C VAL A 51 2.66 -6.41 -0.61
N VAL A 52 1.63 -6.18 -1.42
CA VAL A 52 1.77 -5.51 -2.72
C VAL A 52 2.30 -4.08 -2.57
N GLN A 53 1.82 -3.31 -1.58
CA GLN A 53 2.31 -1.96 -1.27
C GLN A 53 3.74 -1.96 -0.72
N CYS A 54 4.12 -2.99 0.06
CA CYS A 54 5.51 -3.19 0.47
C CYS A 54 6.44 -3.44 -0.71
N LEU A 55 5.97 -4.13 -1.76
CA LEU A 55 6.72 -4.34 -3.00
C LEU A 55 6.79 -3.07 -3.87
N TYR A 56 5.79 -2.19 -3.79
CA TYR A 56 5.77 -0.90 -4.50
C TYR A 56 6.79 0.10 -3.93
N SER A 57 6.92 0.14 -2.61
CA SER A 57 7.67 1.16 -1.87
C SER A 57 9.16 1.27 -2.28
N PRO A 58 9.92 0.17 -2.46
CA PRO A 58 11.31 0.25 -2.92
C PRO A 58 11.48 0.98 -4.24
N GLY A 59 10.51 0.88 -5.16
CA GLY A 59 10.61 1.56 -6.47
C GLY A 59 10.55 3.08 -6.35
N VAL A 60 9.71 3.61 -5.46
CA VAL A 60 9.62 5.06 -5.19
C VAL A 60 10.86 5.56 -4.44
N ALA A 61 11.39 4.76 -3.50
CA ALA A 61 12.63 5.11 -2.80
C ALA A 61 13.83 5.15 -3.76
N LEU A 62 13.94 4.17 -4.67
CA LEU A 62 15.00 4.12 -5.68
C LEU A 62 14.96 5.31 -6.64
N TYR A 63 13.76 5.80 -7.00
CA TYR A 63 13.62 7.03 -7.78
C TYR A 63 14.27 8.24 -7.09
N GLY A 64 13.96 8.47 -5.80
CA GLY A 64 14.57 9.58 -5.05
C GLY A 64 16.09 9.44 -4.88
N ILE A 65 16.57 8.21 -4.68
CA ILE A 65 18.00 7.91 -4.53
C ILE A 65 18.74 8.10 -5.87
N ALA A 66 18.18 7.61 -6.97
CA ALA A 66 18.74 7.78 -8.32
C ALA A 66 18.91 9.27 -8.68
N TYR A 67 17.89 10.08 -8.35
CA TYR A 67 17.92 11.52 -8.55
C TYR A 67 19.05 12.20 -7.77
N LEU A 68 19.26 11.84 -6.49
CA LEU A 68 20.28 12.47 -5.64
C LEU A 68 21.72 12.03 -5.99
N LEU A 69 21.93 10.76 -6.34
CA LEU A 69 23.26 10.21 -6.62
C LEU A 69 23.68 10.33 -8.08
N GLY A 70 22.74 10.50 -9.01
CA GLY A 70 23.03 10.67 -10.44
C GLY A 70 23.76 9.50 -11.10
N SER A 71 23.77 8.31 -10.48
CA SER A 71 24.54 7.16 -10.96
C SER A 71 23.77 6.37 -12.01
N GLN A 72 24.43 5.96 -13.10
CA GLN A 72 23.79 5.28 -14.23
C GLN A 72 23.10 3.97 -13.82
N TRP A 73 23.74 3.14 -12.99
CA TRP A 73 23.14 1.88 -12.52
C TRP A 73 21.86 2.09 -11.67
N LEU A 74 21.72 3.24 -11.01
CA LEU A 74 20.50 3.58 -10.26
C LEU A 74 19.37 4.00 -11.18
N TRP A 75 19.67 4.68 -12.29
CA TRP A 75 18.69 5.03 -13.31
C TRP A 75 18.12 3.78 -14.00
N ASP A 76 18.99 2.81 -14.33
CA ASP A 76 18.56 1.52 -14.90
C ASP A 76 17.69 0.74 -13.90
N ALA A 77 18.09 0.70 -12.62
CA ALA A 77 17.30 0.07 -11.56
C ALA A 77 15.95 0.76 -11.33
N MET A 78 15.89 2.08 -11.46
CA MET A 78 14.66 2.87 -11.41
C MET A 78 13.72 2.51 -12.57
N LEU A 79 14.22 2.41 -13.79
CA LEU A 79 13.42 2.04 -14.97
C LEU A 79 12.76 0.66 -14.78
N VAL A 80 13.53 -0.32 -14.29
CA VAL A 80 13.00 -1.65 -13.94
C VAL A 80 11.94 -1.55 -12.83
N SER A 81 12.21 -0.74 -11.80
CA SER A 81 11.28 -0.53 -10.69
C SER A 81 9.98 0.14 -11.13
N LEU A 82 10.02 1.00 -12.13
CA LEU A 82 8.84 1.69 -12.65
C LEU A 82 7.91 0.73 -13.43
N LYS A 83 8.51 -0.21 -14.17
CA LYS A 83 7.78 -1.34 -14.79
C LYS A 83 7.06 -2.18 -13.72
N LEU A 84 7.72 -2.45 -12.60
CA LEU A 84 7.13 -3.13 -11.43
C LEU A 84 5.98 -2.33 -10.81
N CYS A 85 6.18 -1.02 -10.57
CA CYS A 85 5.19 -0.12 -9.98
C CYS A 85 3.86 -0.09 -10.77
N SER A 86 3.94 -0.08 -12.11
CA SER A 86 2.75 -0.09 -12.99
C SER A 86 1.91 -1.36 -12.82
N SER A 87 2.55 -2.53 -12.77
CA SER A 87 1.84 -3.80 -12.53
C SER A 87 1.22 -3.84 -11.14
N ILE A 88 1.99 -3.43 -10.13
CA ILE A 88 1.56 -3.39 -8.73
C ILE A 88 0.34 -2.49 -8.54
N ALA A 89 0.33 -1.28 -9.12
CA ALA A 89 -0.81 -0.37 -9.01
C ALA A 89 -2.11 -0.99 -9.56
N ARG A 90 -2.01 -1.77 -10.65
CA ARG A 90 -3.17 -2.50 -11.21
C ARG A 90 -3.64 -3.62 -10.28
N MET A 91 -2.71 -4.35 -9.68
CA MET A 91 -3.03 -5.40 -8.70
C MET A 91 -3.74 -4.82 -7.48
N GLU A 92 -3.23 -3.69 -6.95
CA GLU A 92 -3.82 -3.00 -5.81
C GLU A 92 -5.26 -2.55 -6.09
N ALA A 93 -5.53 -2.01 -7.29
CA ALA A 93 -6.88 -1.61 -7.69
C ALA A 93 -7.86 -2.80 -7.69
N ILE A 94 -7.46 -3.95 -8.26
CA ILE A 94 -8.29 -5.16 -8.29
C ILE A 94 -8.49 -5.71 -6.86
N MET A 95 -7.44 -5.76 -6.05
CA MET A 95 -7.55 -6.24 -4.67
C MET A 95 -8.41 -5.33 -3.80
N SER A 96 -8.36 -4.01 -4.02
CA SER A 96 -9.22 -3.03 -3.35
C SER A 96 -10.68 -3.20 -3.75
N LEU A 97 -10.95 -3.54 -5.01
CA LEU A 97 -12.31 -3.91 -5.45
C LEU A 97 -12.79 -5.18 -4.75
N ILE A 98 -11.96 -6.23 -4.65
CA ILE A 98 -12.31 -7.48 -3.96
C ILE A 98 -12.61 -7.21 -2.47
N LEU A 99 -11.84 -6.34 -1.83
CA LEU A 99 -12.10 -5.89 -0.46
C LEU A 99 -13.44 -5.16 -0.33
N ALA A 100 -13.77 -4.28 -1.29
CA ALA A 100 -15.05 -3.58 -1.32
C ALA A 100 -16.23 -4.55 -1.50
N MET A 101 -16.06 -5.58 -2.34
CA MET A 101 -17.06 -6.65 -2.51
C MET A 101 -17.30 -7.44 -1.23
N ASP A 102 -16.24 -7.78 -0.48
CA ASP A 102 -16.35 -8.44 0.83
C ASP A 102 -17.14 -7.58 1.83
N ARG A 103 -16.89 -6.26 1.84
CA ARG A 103 -17.70 -5.33 2.65
C ARG A 103 -19.16 -5.26 2.20
N LEU A 104 -19.41 -5.28 0.90
CA LEU A 104 -20.76 -5.26 0.34
C LEU A 104 -21.53 -6.55 0.68
N LYS A 105 -20.87 -7.72 0.62
CA LYS A 105 -21.42 -9.01 1.04
C LYS A 105 -21.98 -8.94 2.46
N VAL A 106 -21.19 -8.40 3.39
CA VAL A 106 -21.56 -8.27 4.80
C VAL A 106 -22.69 -7.28 5.00
N MET A 107 -22.68 -6.14 4.29
CA MET A 107 -23.71 -5.09 4.44
C MET A 107 -25.06 -5.49 3.84
N VAL A 108 -25.06 -6.13 2.67
CA VAL A 108 -26.29 -6.51 1.92
C VAL A 108 -26.78 -7.92 2.31
N GLY A 109 -25.97 -8.68 3.05
CA GLY A 109 -26.29 -10.07 3.42
C GLY A 109 -26.27 -11.02 2.22
N LEU A 110 -25.53 -10.67 1.16
CA LEU A 110 -25.48 -11.45 -0.07
C LEU A 110 -24.78 -12.79 0.18
N HIS A 111 -25.49 -13.90 -0.02
CA HIS A 111 -24.93 -15.24 0.16
C HIS A 111 -24.30 -15.75 -1.14
N TYR A 112 -22.97 -15.77 -1.19
CA TYR A 112 -22.19 -16.50 -2.19
C TYR A 112 -21.03 -17.24 -1.50
N PRO A 113 -20.52 -18.32 -2.09
CA PRO A 113 -19.50 -19.16 -1.46
C PRO A 113 -18.21 -18.38 -1.16
N ASP A 114 -17.62 -18.65 0.01
CA ASP A 114 -16.39 -18.04 0.52
C ASP A 114 -15.18 -18.24 -0.40
N ILE A 115 -15.22 -19.30 -1.22
CA ILE A 115 -14.20 -19.61 -2.22
C ILE A 115 -14.06 -18.48 -3.27
N THR A 116 -15.13 -17.72 -3.54
CA THR A 116 -15.16 -16.68 -4.59
C THR A 116 -14.11 -15.60 -4.36
N HIS A 117 -13.94 -15.12 -3.13
CA HIS A 117 -12.92 -14.10 -2.83
C HIS A 117 -11.50 -14.63 -3.00
N THR A 118 -11.27 -15.86 -2.56
CA THR A 118 -9.96 -16.50 -2.70
C THR A 118 -9.61 -16.74 -4.17
N ALA A 119 -10.59 -17.18 -4.98
CA ALA A 119 -10.42 -17.37 -6.41
C ALA A 119 -10.16 -16.04 -7.16
N LEU A 120 -10.95 -15.00 -6.88
CA LEU A 120 -10.74 -13.66 -7.44
C LEU A 120 -9.36 -13.10 -7.07
N LEU A 121 -8.92 -13.33 -5.84
CA LEU A 121 -7.59 -12.90 -5.38
C LEU A 121 -6.47 -13.65 -6.11
N ALA A 122 -6.62 -14.96 -6.32
CA ALA A 122 -5.68 -15.74 -7.12
C ALA A 122 -5.61 -15.24 -8.58
N VAL A 123 -6.77 -14.92 -9.17
CA VAL A 123 -6.83 -14.31 -10.51
C VAL A 123 -6.15 -12.94 -10.52
N ALA A 124 -6.35 -12.10 -9.51
CA ALA A 124 -5.67 -10.80 -9.40
C ALA A 124 -4.14 -10.95 -9.36
N TRP A 125 -3.63 -11.93 -8.59
CA TRP A 125 -2.22 -12.27 -8.56
C TRP A 125 -1.71 -12.78 -9.91
N LEU A 126 -2.45 -13.67 -10.56
CA LEU A 126 -2.09 -14.20 -11.88
C LEU A 126 -2.02 -13.08 -12.92
N ILE A 127 -3.03 -12.20 -12.99
CA ILE A 127 -3.05 -11.06 -13.90
C ILE A 127 -1.84 -10.15 -13.65
N GLY A 128 -1.54 -9.85 -12.38
CA GLY A 128 -0.40 -9.01 -12.01
C GLY A 128 0.97 -9.61 -12.38
N VAL A 129 1.17 -10.89 -12.07
CA VAL A 129 2.41 -11.61 -12.38
C VAL A 129 2.57 -11.79 -13.89
N LEU A 130 1.49 -12.10 -14.62
CA LEU A 130 1.52 -12.18 -16.08
C LEU A 130 1.83 -10.82 -16.70
N ASN A 131 1.18 -9.75 -16.23
CA ASN A 131 1.48 -8.38 -16.67
C ASN A 131 2.95 -8.05 -16.46
N LEU A 132 3.49 -8.38 -15.28
CA LEU A 132 4.90 -8.19 -14.97
C LEU A 132 5.81 -8.99 -15.90
N GLY A 133 5.50 -10.27 -16.15
CA GLY A 133 6.26 -11.13 -17.06
C GLY A 133 6.28 -10.60 -18.50
N PHE A 134 5.14 -10.09 -18.98
CA PHE A 134 5.06 -9.44 -20.29
C PHE A 134 5.92 -8.17 -20.33
N LEU A 135 5.92 -7.33 -19.29
CA LEU A 135 6.75 -6.12 -19.24
C LEU A 135 8.28 -6.38 -19.27
N PHE A 136 8.74 -7.55 -18.84
CA PHE A 136 10.14 -7.98 -18.94
C PHE A 136 10.48 -8.62 -20.29
N THR A 137 9.47 -8.94 -21.10
CA THR A 137 9.66 -9.59 -22.38
C THR A 137 9.91 -8.53 -23.46
N PRO A 138 10.95 -8.66 -24.30
CA PRO A 138 11.30 -7.67 -25.33
C PRO A 138 10.22 -7.47 -26.41
N TRP A 139 9.19 -8.31 -26.41
CA TRP A 139 8.05 -8.30 -27.34
C TRP A 139 6.93 -7.35 -26.88
N TYR A 140 6.98 -6.89 -25.63
CA TYR A 140 6.00 -6.00 -25.02
C TYR A 140 6.74 -4.87 -24.30
N ASP A 141 7.55 -4.13 -25.05
CA ASP A 141 8.23 -2.97 -24.50
C ASP A 141 7.24 -1.82 -24.36
N ASN A 142 7.16 -1.25 -23.16
CA ASN A 142 6.48 0.02 -23.03
C ASN A 142 7.42 1.02 -23.68
N PHE A 143 6.99 1.61 -24.81
CA PHE A 143 7.64 2.79 -25.35
C PHE A 143 7.57 3.90 -24.31
N VAL A 144 8.59 3.94 -23.47
CA VAL A 144 8.93 5.07 -22.66
C VAL A 144 9.46 6.11 -23.63
N SER A 145 8.59 7.01 -24.09
CA SER A 145 9.09 8.27 -24.64
C SER A 145 9.74 9.01 -23.49
N ASP A 146 10.98 9.49 -23.66
CA ASP A 146 11.74 10.24 -22.65
C ASP A 146 10.97 11.46 -22.08
N ALA A 147 9.84 11.84 -22.68
CA ALA A 147 8.95 12.90 -22.23
C ALA A 147 7.79 12.45 -21.29
N ASP A 148 7.36 11.17 -21.29
CA ASP A 148 6.06 10.75 -20.72
C ASP A 148 6.11 9.40 -19.97
N LEU A 149 7.14 9.19 -19.14
CA LEU A 149 7.31 7.97 -18.31
C LEU A 149 6.13 7.73 -17.32
N MET A 150 5.42 8.80 -16.98
CA MET A 150 4.04 8.90 -16.53
C MET A 150 3.54 10.24 -17.08
N ALA A 151 2.25 10.59 -16.99
CA ALA A 151 1.86 11.99 -17.21
C ALA A 151 2.78 12.87 -16.35
N GLN A 152 3.78 13.50 -16.98
CA GLN A 152 4.75 14.31 -16.27
C GLN A 152 4.01 15.58 -15.93
N TYR A 153 3.40 15.51 -14.76
CA TYR A 153 3.11 16.59 -13.89
C TYR A 153 4.24 17.63 -13.99
N ASP A 154 3.96 18.71 -14.71
CA ASP A 154 4.90 19.80 -14.98
C ASP A 154 5.40 20.38 -13.66
N VAL A 155 6.61 19.98 -13.26
CA VAL A 155 7.28 20.39 -12.02
C VAL A 155 7.66 21.87 -12.03
N SER A 156 7.46 22.59 -13.13
CA SER A 156 7.52 24.05 -13.13
C SER A 156 6.36 24.69 -12.36
N LYS A 157 5.27 23.97 -12.11
CA LYS A 157 4.08 24.46 -11.41
C LYS A 157 4.02 23.94 -9.96
N SER A 158 3.83 24.85 -9.01
CA SER A 158 3.76 24.52 -7.56
C SER A 158 2.62 23.56 -7.19
N VAL A 159 1.53 23.54 -7.98
CA VAL A 159 0.35 22.69 -7.77
C VAL A 159 0.68 21.20 -7.96
N THR A 160 1.66 20.92 -8.79
CA THR A 160 2.11 19.58 -9.17
C THR A 160 2.72 18.80 -7.99
N SER A 161 3.47 19.49 -7.14
CA SER A 161 4.06 18.92 -5.90
C SER A 161 2.99 18.46 -4.91
N VAL A 162 1.85 19.17 -4.86
CA VAL A 162 0.71 18.83 -4.00
C VAL A 162 0.04 17.53 -4.46
N TYR A 163 -0.10 17.31 -5.78
CA TYR A 163 -0.68 16.07 -6.33
C TYR A 163 0.19 14.85 -6.11
N SER A 164 1.50 14.95 -6.35
CA SER A 164 2.45 13.85 -6.13
C SER A 164 2.53 13.47 -4.64
N THR A 165 2.65 14.48 -3.77
CA THR A 165 2.62 14.27 -2.31
C THR A 165 1.28 13.71 -1.85
N GLY A 166 0.17 14.22 -2.40
CA GLY A 166 -1.17 13.73 -2.11
C GLY A 166 -1.35 12.26 -2.49
N TYR A 167 -0.81 11.82 -3.63
CA TYR A 167 -0.89 10.43 -4.06
C TYR A 167 -0.08 9.49 -3.15
N VAL A 168 1.14 9.88 -2.77
CA VAL A 168 1.97 9.11 -1.83
C VAL A 168 1.30 9.06 -0.45
N VAL A 169 0.80 10.17 0.06
CA VAL A 169 0.11 10.21 1.36
C VAL A 169 -1.20 9.41 1.31
N ASN A 170 -1.97 9.52 0.23
CA ASN A 170 -3.24 8.81 0.08
C ASN A 170 -3.07 7.29 -0.05
N ASN A 171 -2.05 6.81 -0.74
CA ASN A 171 -1.83 5.36 -0.86
C ASN A 171 -1.00 4.79 0.31
N LEU A 172 -0.09 5.59 0.89
CA LEU A 172 0.87 5.08 1.88
C LEU A 172 0.47 5.36 3.34
N LEU A 173 -0.25 6.45 3.62
CA LEU A 173 -0.57 6.88 5.00
C LEU A 173 -2.05 6.79 5.33
N ILE A 174 -2.94 7.08 4.40
CA ILE A 174 -4.39 7.06 4.66
C ILE A 174 -4.88 5.64 5.01
N PRO A 175 -4.54 4.55 4.28
CA PRO A 175 -5.03 3.22 4.63
C PRO A 175 -4.53 2.73 6.00
N PRO A 176 -3.24 2.90 6.38
CA PRO A 176 -2.75 2.56 7.72
C PRO A 176 -3.38 3.39 8.83
N LEU A 177 -3.49 4.71 8.63
CA LEU A 177 -4.09 5.60 9.62
C LEU A 177 -5.58 5.32 9.79
N LEU A 178 -6.31 5.09 8.70
CA LEU A 178 -7.71 4.71 8.75
C LEU A 178 -7.86 3.38 9.48
N HIS A 179 -7.01 2.38 9.22
CA HIS A 179 -7.05 1.11 9.96
C HIS A 179 -6.74 1.26 11.45
N LEU A 180 -5.79 2.12 11.81
CA LEU A 180 -5.47 2.43 13.20
C LEU A 180 -6.59 3.20 13.91
N VAL A 181 -7.30 4.08 13.21
CA VAL A 181 -8.38 4.91 13.78
C VAL A 181 -9.68 4.13 13.89
N LEU A 182 -10.07 3.40 12.84
CA LEU A 182 -11.36 2.71 12.78
C LEU A 182 -11.40 1.42 13.62
N ASN A 183 -10.25 0.83 13.92
CA ASN A 183 -10.17 -0.48 14.57
C ASN A 183 -9.55 -0.36 15.97
N SER A 184 -10.41 -0.19 16.99
CA SER A 184 -10.00 -0.01 18.38
C SER A 184 -9.14 -1.15 18.92
N ASP A 185 -9.32 -2.36 18.39
CA ASP A 185 -8.57 -3.53 18.80
C ASP A 185 -7.15 -3.51 18.24
N ILE A 186 -6.97 -3.12 16.97
CA ILE A 186 -5.64 -2.92 16.37
C ILE A 186 -4.92 -1.77 17.07
N ARG A 187 -5.63 -0.66 17.34
CA ARG A 187 -5.08 0.49 18.07
C ARG A 187 -4.56 0.10 19.44
N SER A 188 -5.30 -0.71 20.21
CA SER A 188 -4.89 -1.15 21.54
C SER A 188 -3.66 -2.05 21.55
N ASN A 189 -3.40 -2.77 20.45
CA ASN A 189 -2.21 -3.61 20.28
C ASN A 189 -1.03 -2.83 19.69
N PHE A 190 -1.28 -1.81 18.87
CA PHE A 190 -0.24 -0.99 18.23
C PHE A 190 0.32 0.09 19.15
N LEU A 191 -0.56 0.72 19.92
CA LEU A 191 -0.23 1.65 21.00
C LEU A 191 -0.61 0.96 22.32
N PRO A 192 0.36 0.45 23.10
CA PRO A 192 0.10 -0.08 24.44
C PRO A 192 -0.18 1.07 25.41
N PHE A 193 -1.19 1.90 25.12
CA PHE A 193 -1.79 2.76 26.13
C PHE A 193 -2.54 1.85 27.08
N LYS A 194 -1.89 1.59 28.22
CA LYS A 194 -2.35 0.85 29.39
C LYS A 194 -3.84 1.12 29.62
N LYS A 195 -4.70 0.17 29.23
CA LYS A 195 -6.11 0.18 29.63
C LYS A 195 -6.12 -0.03 31.13
N SER A 196 -6.44 1.02 31.88
CA SER A 196 -6.70 0.91 33.32
C SER A 196 -7.89 -0.04 33.50
N SER A 197 -7.67 -1.12 34.24
CA SER A 197 -8.68 -2.15 34.50
C SER A 197 -9.90 -1.51 35.14
N THR A 198 -11.02 -1.46 34.41
CA THR A 198 -12.33 -1.23 35.02
C THR A 198 -12.62 -2.46 35.88
N ILE A 199 -12.43 -2.32 37.19
CA ILE A 199 -12.83 -3.29 38.20
C ILE A 199 -14.36 -3.40 38.11
N VAL A 200 -14.84 -4.51 37.55
CA VAL A 200 -16.24 -4.90 37.69
C VAL A 200 -16.37 -5.43 39.11
N VAL A 201 -16.82 -4.58 40.03
CA VAL A 201 -17.30 -5.00 41.34
C VAL A 201 -18.59 -5.79 41.10
N GLN A 202 -18.49 -7.13 41.13
CA GLN A 202 -19.66 -7.98 41.31
C GLN A 202 -20.17 -7.76 42.74
N SER A 203 -21.11 -6.83 42.91
CA SER A 203 -21.96 -6.75 44.08
C SER A 203 -22.96 -7.91 44.03
N SER A 204 -22.58 -9.04 44.64
CA SER A 204 -23.50 -10.09 45.05
C SER A 204 -24.37 -9.58 46.19
N LEU A 205 -25.58 -9.12 45.86
CA LEU A 205 -26.63 -8.79 46.83
C LEU A 205 -27.99 -9.00 46.16
N TYR A 206 -28.46 -10.24 46.17
CA TYR A 206 -29.89 -10.54 46.24
C TYR A 206 -30.08 -11.72 47.18
N THR A 207 -30.63 -11.36 48.33
CA THR A 207 -31.32 -12.13 49.36
C THR A 207 -32.42 -13.01 48.78
#